data_AF-A0A1Y3AYA8-F1
#
_entry.id   AF-A0A1Y3AYA8-F1
#
_cell.length_a   1.000
_cell.length_b   1.000
_cell.length_c   1.000
_cell.angle_alpha   90.00
_cell.angle_beta   90.00
_cell.angle_gamma   90.00
#
_symmetry.space_group_name_H-M   'P 1'
#
loop_
_entity.id
_entity.type
_entity.pdbx_description
1 polymer ?
#
loop_
_entity_poly.entity_id
_entity_poly.type
_entity_poly.pdbx_seq_one_letter_code
_entity_poly.pdbx_strand_id
1 'polypeptide(L)'
;GYDYTEFDCCPLGNNIEIKSDRRPNWAWFIRVNQNMEPILFKDKFFNWPAFTLTRPEKKYQPRKLSFSTPTTTNVVEPKHKCCKKDLSAELNLFPVDIQTDMIGNVPQQQELILECVSLGRGTGDTIHDEDGLPVKVMSLDVQCFVIEESGDRIELNEMDKNFLCSAESYYIRWKYRLTRISRCLKTGAESRYSVEQHGGRDRVCYFVWQGKDARNTQRGITALNAIEKLRVEGASQTYVEHGQEDPIFLRIFQGSLVIQNGKRKQPNNCGKYRMFMLQDTLPEERFMIELECSFRNLRSRLSYVFVNPGHSSKIYLWHGCKT
;
A
#
# COMPACT_ATOMS: atom_id res chain seq x y z
N GLY A 1 34.48 6.13 -20.96
CA GLY A 1 33.57 5.66 -22.00
C GLY A 1 32.28 5.11 -21.45
N TYR A 2 31.60 4.35 -22.29
CA TYR A 2 30.43 3.54 -21.99
C TYR A 2 30.52 2.27 -22.85
N ASP A 3 29.96 1.17 -22.37
CA ASP A 3 29.95 -0.11 -23.07
C ASP A 3 28.59 -0.78 -22.85
N TYR A 4 27.79 -0.84 -23.90
CA TYR A 4 26.46 -1.47 -23.89
C TYR A 4 26.41 -2.70 -24.80
N THR A 5 27.54 -3.34 -25.12
CA THR A 5 27.57 -4.51 -26.02
C THR A 5 26.78 -5.71 -25.51
N GLU A 6 26.49 -5.75 -24.22
CA GLU A 6 25.66 -6.80 -23.59
C GLU A 6 24.15 -6.53 -23.69
N PHE A 7 23.73 -5.42 -24.31
CA PHE A 7 22.32 -5.02 -24.43
C PHE A 7 21.91 -4.86 -25.91
N ASP A 8 20.67 -5.23 -26.22
CA ASP A 8 20.13 -5.17 -27.60
C ASP A 8 19.98 -3.74 -28.15
N CYS A 9 20.03 -2.72 -27.28
CA CYS A 9 19.91 -1.33 -27.67
C CYS A 9 20.85 -0.42 -26.86
N CYS A 10 21.30 0.66 -27.48
CA CYS A 10 22.02 1.71 -26.78
C CYS A 10 21.01 2.68 -26.13
N PRO A 11 20.99 2.82 -24.79
CA PRO A 11 20.05 3.72 -24.11
C PRO A 11 20.31 5.21 -24.40
N LEU A 12 21.42 5.53 -25.08
CA LEU A 12 21.76 6.90 -25.49
C LEU A 12 21.12 7.28 -26.83
N GLY A 13 20.55 6.32 -27.57
CA GLY A 13 19.83 6.54 -28.83
C GLY A 13 20.33 5.66 -30.00
N ASN A 14 19.51 5.56 -31.05
CA ASN A 14 19.73 4.63 -32.17
C ASN A 14 20.89 4.99 -33.11
N ASN A 15 21.39 6.23 -33.05
CA ASN A 15 22.48 6.73 -33.92
C ASN A 15 23.82 6.86 -33.17
N ILE A 16 23.97 6.19 -32.03
CA ILE A 16 25.15 6.27 -31.18
C ILE A 16 25.81 4.90 -31.13
N GLU A 17 27.13 4.85 -31.34
CA GLU A 17 27.91 3.62 -31.21
C GLU A 17 27.64 2.96 -29.86
N ILE A 18 27.47 1.64 -29.84
CA ILE A 18 27.11 0.85 -28.64
C ILE A 18 28.23 0.84 -27.59
N LYS A 19 29.46 1.08 -28.03
CA LYS A 19 30.66 1.16 -27.19
C LYS A 19 31.52 2.32 -27.64
N SER A 20 32.00 3.13 -26.71
CA SER A 20 32.97 4.19 -26.99
C SER A 20 33.84 4.48 -25.79
N ASP A 21 35.10 4.81 -26.03
CA ASP A 21 36.06 5.20 -24.98
C ASP A 21 35.71 6.56 -24.37
N ARG A 22 34.93 7.39 -25.10
CA ARG A 22 34.50 8.72 -24.65
C ARG A 22 32.99 8.77 -24.49
N ARG A 23 32.52 9.38 -23.41
CA ARG A 23 31.08 9.67 -23.25
C ARG A 23 30.69 10.84 -24.15
N PRO A 24 29.43 10.90 -24.61
CA PRO A 24 28.95 12.05 -25.38
C PRO A 24 29.14 13.37 -24.63
N ASN A 25 29.33 14.46 -25.36
CA ASN A 25 29.56 15.79 -24.81
C ASN A 25 28.41 16.33 -23.96
N TRP A 26 27.19 15.87 -24.21
CA TRP A 26 26.00 16.22 -23.44
C TRP A 26 25.82 15.39 -22.16
N ALA A 27 26.65 14.37 -21.94
CA ALA A 27 26.54 13.52 -20.76
C ALA A 27 26.83 14.34 -19.48
N TRP A 28 25.93 14.24 -18.51
CA TRP A 28 26.10 14.92 -17.24
C TRP A 28 27.06 14.18 -16.33
N PHE A 29 27.98 14.92 -15.72
CA PHE A 29 28.89 14.42 -14.70
C PHE A 29 28.49 15.03 -13.37
N ILE A 30 28.25 14.17 -12.39
CA ILE A 30 28.03 14.59 -11.02
C ILE A 30 29.15 14.01 -10.15
N ARG A 31 29.84 14.90 -9.43
CA ARG A 31 30.77 14.48 -8.39
C ARG A 31 29.96 14.27 -7.12
N VAL A 32 29.91 13.04 -6.65
CA VAL A 32 29.25 12.69 -5.41
C VAL A 32 30.30 12.54 -4.32
N ASN A 33 30.08 13.18 -3.17
CA ASN A 33 30.89 12.99 -2.00
C ASN A 33 30.22 11.97 -1.08
N GLN A 34 31.03 11.16 -0.40
CA GLN A 34 30.55 10.19 0.58
C GLN A 34 29.65 10.87 1.63
N ASN A 35 28.53 10.23 1.95
CA ASN A 35 27.48 10.67 2.89
C ASN A 35 26.70 11.93 2.47
N MET A 36 26.91 12.42 1.25
CA MET A 36 26.17 13.52 0.63
C MET A 36 25.59 13.07 -0.72
N GLU A 37 25.28 11.79 -0.85
CA GLU A 37 24.76 11.23 -2.09
C GLU A 37 23.34 11.74 -2.39
N PRO A 38 23.06 12.22 -3.62
CA PRO A 38 21.72 12.65 -4.00
C PRO A 38 20.77 11.45 -4.08
N ILE A 39 19.47 11.71 -3.93
CA ILE A 39 18.43 10.66 -3.95
C ILE A 39 18.51 9.82 -5.23
N LEU A 40 18.66 10.47 -6.40
CA LEU A 40 18.83 9.80 -7.70
C LEU A 40 20.04 8.86 -7.78
N PHE A 41 21.06 9.04 -6.93
CA PHE A 41 22.18 8.12 -6.81
C PHE A 41 21.82 6.95 -5.90
N LYS A 42 21.20 7.24 -4.74
CA LYS A 42 20.79 6.23 -3.75
C LYS A 42 19.77 5.24 -4.30
N ASP A 43 18.80 5.72 -5.07
CA ASP A 43 17.73 4.90 -5.66
C ASP A 43 18.22 3.85 -6.67
N LYS A 44 19.46 4.00 -7.18
CA LYS A 44 20.07 3.00 -8.06
C LYS A 44 20.52 1.74 -7.34
N PHE A 45 20.52 1.74 -6.01
CA PHE A 45 21.00 0.64 -5.20
C PHE A 45 19.88 0.11 -4.32
N PHE A 46 19.73 -1.22 -4.32
CA PHE A 46 18.78 -1.89 -3.44
C PHE A 46 19.18 -1.71 -1.98
N ASN A 47 18.27 -1.24 -1.13
CA ASN A 47 18.47 -1.01 0.31
C ASN A 47 19.67 -0.09 0.64
N TRP A 48 19.77 1.08 -0.02
CA TRP A 48 20.80 2.07 0.32
C TRP A 48 20.75 2.41 1.84
N PRO A 49 21.83 2.19 2.60
CA PRO A 49 21.81 2.42 4.03
C PRO A 49 21.64 3.93 4.30
N ALA A 50 20.55 4.28 4.99
CA ALA A 50 20.41 5.61 5.56
C ALA A 50 21.40 5.72 6.74
N PHE A 51 22.63 6.13 6.46
CA PHE A 51 23.51 6.66 7.49
C PHE A 51 22.88 7.97 7.97
N THR A 52 21.94 7.89 8.89
CA THR A 52 21.61 9.00 9.76
C THR A 52 22.88 9.30 10.54
N LEU A 53 23.59 10.36 10.12
CA LEU A 53 24.47 11.07 11.02
C LEU A 53 23.62 11.39 12.24
N THR A 54 23.74 10.58 13.29
CA THR A 54 23.25 10.86 14.63
C THR A 54 24.01 12.08 15.12
N ARG A 55 23.64 13.24 14.59
CA ARG A 55 24.10 14.52 15.08
C ARG A 55 23.44 14.64 16.44
N PRO A 56 24.20 14.68 17.55
CA PRO A 56 23.58 14.88 18.86
C PRO A 56 22.77 16.17 18.77
N GLU A 57 21.50 16.10 19.12
CA GLU A 57 20.59 17.23 19.17
C GLU A 57 21.23 18.34 20.00
N LYS A 58 21.83 19.34 19.34
CA LYS A 58 22.14 20.58 20.03
C LYS A 58 20.81 21.25 20.27
N LYS A 59 20.30 21.14 21.51
CA LYS A 59 19.13 21.84 22.03
C LYS A 59 19.12 23.27 21.48
N TYR A 60 18.17 23.56 20.61
CA TYR A 60 18.01 24.87 20.00
C TYR A 60 17.59 25.84 21.10
N GLN A 61 18.49 26.71 21.55
CA GLN A 61 18.11 27.83 22.41
C GLN A 61 17.57 28.95 21.51
N PRO A 62 16.34 29.44 21.72
CA PRO A 62 15.81 30.55 20.94
C PRO A 62 16.67 31.79 21.18
N ARG A 63 17.28 32.31 20.10
CA ARG A 63 17.98 33.60 20.10
C ARG A 63 16.96 34.69 20.44
N LYS A 64 17.16 35.35 21.59
CA LYS A 64 16.48 36.62 21.89
C LYS A 64 16.87 37.64 20.82
N LEU A 65 15.90 38.15 20.07
CA LEU A 65 16.10 39.31 19.20
C LEU A 65 16.45 40.50 20.10
N SER A 66 17.70 40.94 20.06
CA SER A 66 18.09 42.27 20.56
C SER A 66 18.21 43.19 19.36
N PHE A 67 17.32 44.17 19.35
CA PHE A 67 17.27 45.25 18.38
C PHE A 67 18.45 46.20 18.67
N SER A 68 19.37 46.39 17.73
CA SER A 68 20.22 47.59 17.71
C SER A 68 20.57 47.96 16.27
N THR A 69 20.29 49.23 15.99
CA THR A 69 20.36 49.96 14.72
C THR A 69 21.82 50.27 14.31
N PRO A 70 22.06 50.65 13.05
CA PRO A 70 23.36 50.53 12.39
C PRO A 70 24.25 51.76 12.60
N THR A 71 25.56 51.56 12.63
CA THR A 71 26.50 52.63 12.24
C THR A 71 27.75 52.06 11.60
N THR A 72 28.07 52.70 10.49
CA THR A 72 29.11 52.47 9.48
C THR A 72 30.53 52.64 10.04
N THR A 73 31.49 51.85 9.55
CA THR A 73 32.79 52.32 9.02
C THR A 73 33.66 51.16 8.53
N ASN A 74 34.36 51.40 7.43
CA ASN A 74 35.18 50.48 6.65
C ASN A 74 36.53 50.15 7.31
N VAL A 75 36.96 48.88 7.26
CA VAL A 75 38.37 48.47 7.05
C VAL A 75 38.41 47.15 6.28
N VAL A 76 39.30 47.09 5.27
CA VAL A 76 39.49 46.02 4.29
C VAL A 76 40.45 44.93 4.82
N GLU A 77 40.04 43.66 4.76
CA GLU A 77 40.94 42.47 4.69
C GLU A 77 40.26 41.35 3.89
N PRO A 78 40.98 40.62 3.00
CA PRO A 78 40.39 39.60 2.14
C PRO A 78 40.30 38.26 2.89
N LYS A 79 39.27 38.09 3.72
CA LYS A 79 38.93 36.77 4.25
C LYS A 79 38.06 36.07 3.23
N HIS A 80 38.57 35.00 2.61
CA HIS A 80 37.80 34.02 1.88
C HIS A 80 36.62 33.55 2.75
N LYS A 81 35.47 34.22 2.61
CA LYS A 81 34.21 33.70 3.13
C LYS A 81 33.87 32.52 2.24
N CYS A 82 34.22 31.33 2.71
CA CYS A 82 33.51 30.12 2.33
C CYS A 82 32.08 30.31 2.85
N CYS A 83 31.27 31.05 2.09
CA CYS A 83 29.83 31.05 2.25
C CYS A 83 29.41 29.65 1.83
N LYS A 84 29.42 28.70 2.77
CA LYS A 84 28.53 27.55 2.67
C LYS A 84 27.14 28.16 2.70
N LYS A 85 26.63 28.55 1.53
CA LYS A 85 25.21 28.84 1.36
C LYS A 85 24.50 27.63 1.93
N ASP A 86 23.71 27.85 2.96
CA ASP A 86 22.95 26.80 3.60
C ASP A 86 21.90 26.36 2.57
N LEU A 87 22.27 25.42 1.70
CA LEU A 87 21.41 24.89 0.64
C LEU A 87 20.09 24.36 1.21
N SER A 88 20.07 24.03 2.51
CA SER A 88 18.88 23.69 3.28
C SER A 88 17.81 24.79 3.24
N ALA A 89 18.21 26.07 3.31
CA ALA A 89 17.30 27.21 3.26
C ALA A 89 16.94 27.63 1.83
N GLU A 90 17.83 27.44 0.85
CA GLU A 90 17.52 27.68 -0.58
C GLU A 90 16.64 26.57 -1.19
N LEU A 91 16.73 25.32 -0.69
CA LEU A 91 15.96 24.16 -1.17
C LEU A 91 14.77 23.79 -0.26
N ASN A 92 14.50 24.56 0.80
CA ASN A 92 13.50 24.23 1.83
C ASN A 92 13.64 22.81 2.41
N LEU A 93 14.87 22.29 2.50
CA LEU A 93 15.15 20.97 3.08
C LEU A 93 15.30 21.12 4.59
N PHE A 94 14.17 21.28 5.27
CA PHE A 94 14.08 21.22 6.72
C PHE A 94 13.88 19.76 7.15
N PRO A 95 14.38 19.35 8.34
CA PRO A 95 13.99 18.06 8.90
C PRO A 95 12.46 18.01 8.93
N VAL A 96 11.91 17.04 8.22
CA VAL A 96 10.47 16.83 8.08
C VAL A 96 9.89 16.70 9.48
N ASP A 97 8.92 17.55 9.82
CA ASP A 97 8.25 17.44 11.10
C ASP A 97 7.37 16.18 11.04
N ILE A 98 7.76 15.15 11.80
CA ILE A 98 7.09 13.85 11.80
C ILE A 98 5.61 14.03 12.12
N GLN A 99 5.24 14.97 13.00
CA GLN A 99 3.86 15.18 13.40
C GLN A 99 3.04 15.85 12.29
N THR A 100 3.51 16.96 11.74
CA THR A 100 2.74 17.74 10.76
C THR A 100 2.89 17.23 9.33
N ASP A 101 4.11 16.87 8.91
CA ASP A 101 4.43 16.62 7.51
C ASP A 101 4.40 15.13 7.14
N MET A 102 4.51 14.22 8.12
CA MET A 102 4.37 12.76 7.88
C MET A 102 3.07 12.17 8.45
N ILE A 103 2.70 12.53 9.67
CA ILE A 103 1.47 12.04 10.31
C ILE A 103 0.26 12.89 9.89
N GLY A 104 0.41 14.22 9.77
CA GLY A 104 -0.65 15.13 9.35
C GLY A 104 -0.90 15.16 7.84
N ASN A 105 0.15 14.97 7.03
CA ASN A 105 0.10 14.95 5.56
C ASN A 105 0.38 13.54 5.00
N VAL A 106 -0.38 12.55 5.45
CA VAL A 106 -0.34 11.22 4.83
C VAL A 106 -0.84 11.36 3.39
N PRO A 107 -0.05 10.93 2.38
CA PRO A 107 -0.50 10.94 0.99
C PRO A 107 -1.84 10.22 0.89
N GLN A 108 -2.84 10.88 0.30
CA GLN A 108 -4.15 10.29 0.13
C GLN A 108 -4.01 9.05 -0.73
N GLN A 109 -4.37 7.89 -0.17
CA GLN A 109 -4.32 6.62 -0.87
C GLN A 109 -5.27 6.68 -2.08
N GLN A 110 -4.91 6.02 -3.19
CA GLN A 110 -5.81 5.94 -4.34
C GLN A 110 -7.14 5.35 -3.91
N GLU A 111 -8.21 6.11 -4.12
CA GLU A 111 -9.55 5.72 -3.72
C GLU A 111 -10.22 4.95 -4.87
N LEU A 112 -10.95 3.89 -4.53
CA LEU A 112 -11.70 3.14 -5.52
C LEU A 112 -12.95 3.93 -5.93
N ILE A 113 -13.00 4.33 -7.19
CA ILE A 113 -14.15 5.05 -7.77
C ILE A 113 -15.04 4.04 -8.48
N LEU A 114 -16.26 3.85 -7.97
CA LEU A 114 -17.29 2.99 -8.59
C LEU A 114 -18.51 3.83 -8.94
N GLU A 115 -19.02 3.71 -10.17
CA GLU A 115 -20.16 4.49 -10.65
C GLU A 115 -19.98 6.02 -10.43
N CYS A 116 -18.76 6.52 -10.68
CA CYS A 116 -18.33 7.92 -10.45
C CYS A 116 -18.22 8.37 -8.99
N VAL A 117 -18.59 7.52 -8.01
CA VAL A 117 -18.47 7.86 -6.59
C VAL A 117 -17.19 7.25 -6.01
N SER A 118 -16.36 8.08 -5.38
CA SER A 118 -15.20 7.60 -4.62
C SER A 118 -15.65 6.95 -3.32
N LEU A 119 -15.31 5.67 -3.12
CA LEU A 119 -15.72 4.89 -1.95
C LEU A 119 -14.77 5.01 -0.75
N GLY A 120 -13.76 5.89 -0.82
CA GLY A 120 -12.79 6.07 0.26
C GLY A 120 -12.12 4.76 0.66
N ARG A 121 -12.12 4.44 1.96
CA ARG A 121 -11.59 3.17 2.49
C ARG A 121 -12.59 2.01 2.43
N GLY A 122 -13.82 2.24 1.98
CA GLY A 122 -14.84 1.20 1.79
C GLY A 122 -15.80 1.03 2.97
N THR A 123 -16.17 -0.22 3.27
CA THR A 123 -17.23 -0.54 4.26
C THR A 123 -17.03 0.20 5.59
N GLY A 124 -18.11 0.80 6.09
CA GLY A 124 -18.13 1.52 7.36
C GLY A 124 -17.67 2.98 7.27
N ASP A 125 -17.04 3.37 6.15
CA ASP A 125 -16.56 4.74 5.92
C ASP A 125 -17.71 5.69 5.56
N THR A 126 -17.50 6.99 5.83
CA THR A 126 -18.41 8.07 5.44
C THR A 126 -17.79 8.88 4.32
N ILE A 127 -18.41 8.82 3.15
CA ILE A 127 -17.97 9.50 1.93
C ILE A 127 -18.98 10.59 1.55
N HIS A 128 -18.67 11.39 0.54
CA HIS A 128 -19.58 12.36 -0.03
C HIS A 128 -20.11 11.88 -1.39
N ASP A 129 -21.42 11.95 -1.58
CA ASP A 129 -22.08 11.70 -2.86
C ASP A 129 -21.83 12.85 -3.85
N GLU A 130 -22.28 12.72 -5.11
CA GLU A 130 -22.19 13.75 -6.15
C GLU A 130 -22.77 15.11 -5.71
N ASP A 131 -23.82 15.08 -4.87
CA ASP A 131 -24.46 16.27 -4.28
C ASP A 131 -23.70 16.86 -3.07
N GLY A 132 -22.52 16.31 -2.73
CA GLY A 132 -21.74 16.68 -1.53
C GLY A 132 -22.32 16.19 -0.21
N LEU A 133 -23.40 15.40 -0.23
CA LEU A 133 -24.06 14.91 0.97
C LEU A 133 -23.33 13.68 1.56
N PRO A 134 -23.23 13.58 2.91
CA PRO A 134 -22.56 12.46 3.54
C PRO A 134 -23.36 11.17 3.36
N VAL A 135 -22.72 10.13 2.83
CA VAL A 135 -23.26 8.78 2.66
C VAL A 135 -22.33 7.76 3.32
N LYS A 136 -22.91 6.72 3.89
CA LYS A 136 -22.17 5.62 4.50
C LYS A 136 -22.13 4.42 3.55
N VAL A 137 -20.95 3.81 3.40
CA VAL A 137 -20.77 2.59 2.61
C VAL A 137 -21.13 1.37 3.48
N MET A 138 -22.17 0.63 3.09
CA MET A 138 -22.62 -0.56 3.79
C MET A 138 -22.38 -1.81 2.94
N SER A 139 -21.65 -2.77 3.48
CA SER A 139 -21.53 -4.11 2.87
C SER A 139 -22.80 -4.91 3.17
N LEU A 140 -23.38 -5.53 2.15
CA LEU A 140 -24.59 -6.34 2.27
C LEU A 140 -24.29 -7.83 2.15
N ASP A 141 -23.49 -8.22 1.16
CA ASP A 141 -23.17 -9.62 0.87
C ASP A 141 -21.82 -9.75 0.17
N VAL A 142 -21.10 -10.84 0.45
CA VAL A 142 -19.80 -11.16 -0.14
C VAL A 142 -19.76 -12.65 -0.48
N GLN A 143 -19.66 -12.94 -1.77
CA GLN A 143 -19.56 -14.30 -2.31
C GLN A 143 -18.21 -14.47 -3.01
N CYS A 144 -17.50 -15.56 -2.74
CA CYS A 144 -16.21 -15.84 -3.33
C CYS A 144 -16.31 -17.03 -4.29
N PHE A 145 -15.82 -16.87 -5.51
CA PHE A 145 -15.85 -17.90 -6.55
C PHE A 145 -14.43 -18.25 -7.00
N VAL A 146 -14.20 -19.53 -7.25
CA VAL A 146 -13.01 -20.04 -7.94
C VAL A 146 -13.46 -20.69 -9.24
N ILE A 147 -12.69 -20.49 -10.30
CA ILE A 147 -12.90 -21.18 -11.57
C ILE A 147 -11.76 -22.18 -11.73
N GLU A 148 -12.12 -23.45 -11.86
CA GLU A 148 -11.15 -24.51 -12.09
C GLU A 148 -10.71 -24.53 -13.55
N GLU A 149 -9.59 -25.20 -13.85
CA GLU A 149 -9.09 -25.34 -15.23
C GLU A 149 -10.07 -26.12 -16.12
N SER A 150 -11.01 -26.89 -15.54
CA SER A 150 -12.12 -27.52 -16.26
C SER A 150 -13.18 -26.54 -16.76
N GLY A 151 -13.15 -25.28 -16.29
CA GLY A 151 -14.17 -24.27 -16.55
C GLY A 151 -15.31 -24.27 -15.52
N ASP A 152 -15.31 -25.20 -14.56
CA ASP A 152 -16.32 -25.27 -13.52
C ASP A 152 -16.17 -24.11 -12.54
N ARG A 153 -17.29 -23.45 -12.25
CA ARG A 153 -17.37 -22.39 -11.25
C ARG A 153 -17.80 -22.96 -9.91
N ILE A 154 -16.94 -22.78 -8.91
CA ILE A 154 -17.16 -23.22 -7.53
C ILE A 154 -17.33 -22.00 -6.64
N GLU A 155 -18.49 -21.90 -5.99
CA GLU A 155 -18.71 -20.95 -4.89
C GLU A 155 -18.11 -21.52 -3.61
N LEU A 156 -17.28 -20.73 -2.93
CA LEU A 156 -16.70 -21.12 -1.64
C LEU A 156 -17.74 -20.96 -0.54
N ASN A 157 -17.70 -21.87 0.42
CA ASN A 157 -18.58 -21.80 1.60
C ASN A 157 -18.16 -20.65 2.54
N GLU A 158 -18.99 -20.36 3.54
CA GLU A 158 -18.76 -19.30 4.53
C GLU A 158 -17.46 -19.43 5.32
N MET A 159 -16.93 -20.65 5.49
CA MET A 159 -15.66 -20.87 6.20
C MET A 159 -14.46 -20.62 5.31
N ASP A 160 -14.53 -20.98 4.03
CA ASP A 160 -13.43 -20.96 3.07
C ASP A 160 -13.34 -19.64 2.30
N LYS A 161 -14.43 -18.86 2.24
CA LYS A 161 -14.46 -17.60 1.45
C LYS A 161 -13.45 -16.55 1.90
N ASN A 162 -12.95 -16.66 3.15
CA ASN A 162 -11.94 -15.78 3.71
C ASN A 162 -10.51 -16.29 3.51
N PHE A 163 -10.32 -17.46 2.88
CA PHE A 163 -9.01 -18.06 2.62
C PHE A 163 -8.66 -17.98 1.14
N LEU A 164 -7.70 -17.14 0.79
CA LEU A 164 -7.21 -16.98 -0.59
C LEU A 164 -5.86 -17.68 -0.75
N CYS A 165 -5.67 -18.46 -1.81
CA CYS A 165 -4.43 -19.18 -2.07
C CYS A 165 -3.57 -18.49 -3.14
N SER A 166 -2.27 -18.33 -2.88
CA SER A 166 -1.32 -17.60 -3.75
C SER A 166 -1.20 -18.18 -5.15
N ALA A 167 -1.46 -19.47 -5.34
CA ALA A 167 -1.37 -20.15 -6.64
C ALA A 167 -2.72 -20.27 -7.37
N GLU A 168 -3.76 -19.56 -6.92
CA GLU A 168 -5.09 -19.53 -7.53
C GLU A 168 -5.55 -18.09 -7.82
N SER A 169 -6.59 -17.95 -8.63
CA SER A 169 -7.25 -16.67 -8.90
C SER A 169 -8.72 -16.77 -8.50
N TYR A 170 -9.20 -15.74 -7.83
CA TYR A 170 -10.52 -15.70 -7.22
C TYR A 170 -11.32 -14.56 -7.82
N TYR A 171 -12.62 -14.77 -7.94
CA TYR A 171 -13.56 -13.75 -8.37
C TYR A 171 -14.57 -13.54 -7.26
N ILE A 172 -14.57 -12.37 -6.64
CA ILE A 172 -15.34 -12.08 -5.43
C ILE A 172 -16.42 -11.06 -5.77
N ARG A 173 -17.67 -11.45 -5.54
CA ARG A 173 -18.83 -10.58 -5.69
C ARG A 173 -19.07 -9.84 -4.38
N TRP A 174 -19.01 -8.52 -4.42
CA TRP A 174 -19.33 -7.66 -3.30
C TRP A 174 -20.61 -6.87 -3.60
N LYS A 175 -21.66 -7.15 -2.84
CA LYS A 175 -22.91 -6.39 -2.87
C LYS A 175 -22.87 -5.34 -1.77
N TYR A 176 -23.12 -4.09 -2.13
CA TYR A 176 -23.04 -2.97 -1.20
C TYR A 176 -24.15 -1.96 -1.45
N ARG A 177 -24.35 -1.05 -0.49
CA ARG A 177 -25.31 0.06 -0.60
C ARG A 177 -24.70 1.33 -0.04
N LEU A 178 -24.98 2.45 -0.70
CA LEU A 178 -24.69 3.78 -0.18
C LEU A 178 -25.95 4.31 0.51
N THR A 179 -25.86 4.58 1.81
CA THR A 179 -26.98 5.08 2.60
C THR A 179 -26.71 6.51 3.06
N ARG A 180 -27.56 7.45 2.64
CA ARG A 180 -27.47 8.85 3.05
C ARG A 180 -27.62 8.98 4.56
N ILE A 181 -26.68 9.69 5.18
CA ILE A 181 -26.72 9.96 6.61
C ILE A 181 -27.74 11.08 6.83
N SER A 182 -28.96 10.72 7.24
CA SER A 182 -30.02 11.68 7.56
C SER A 182 -30.01 12.03 9.04
N ARG A 183 -30.19 13.32 9.36
CA ARG A 183 -30.37 13.81 10.73
C ARG A 183 -31.81 13.52 11.18
N CYS A 184 -31.99 12.66 12.19
CA CYS A 184 -33.31 12.46 12.80
C CYS A 184 -33.60 13.58 13.83
N LEU A 185 -34.52 14.48 13.48
CA LEU A 185 -35.05 15.52 14.39
C LEU A 185 -36.22 15.00 15.23
N LYS A 186 -36.17 13.77 15.75
CA LYS A 186 -37.22 13.26 16.64
C LYS A 186 -36.76 13.27 18.10
N THR A 187 -37.35 14.22 18.84
CA THR A 187 -37.46 14.34 20.30
C THR A 187 -36.16 14.35 21.10
N GLY A 188 -35.66 15.56 21.40
CA GLY A 188 -35.03 15.97 22.68
C GLY A 188 -33.88 15.16 23.30
N ALA A 189 -33.46 14.07 22.68
CA ALA A 189 -32.31 13.26 23.05
C ALA A 189 -31.20 13.47 22.02
N GLU A 190 -29.96 13.20 22.43
CA GLU A 190 -28.76 13.34 21.61
C GLU A 190 -28.99 12.78 20.20
N SER A 191 -28.51 13.52 19.21
CA SER A 191 -28.61 13.25 17.78
C SER A 191 -28.21 11.81 17.44
N ARG A 192 -29.20 10.90 17.43
CA ARG A 192 -28.97 9.51 17.03
C ARG A 192 -29.08 9.40 15.52
N TYR A 193 -27.97 8.97 14.92
CA TYR A 193 -27.85 8.57 13.52
C TYR A 193 -28.72 7.34 13.28
N SER A 194 -29.84 7.47 12.56
CA SER A 194 -30.56 6.27 12.11
C SER A 194 -29.95 5.80 10.79
N VAL A 195 -29.20 4.69 10.85
CA VAL A 195 -28.81 3.89 9.68
C VAL A 195 -30.01 3.07 9.16
N GLU A 196 -31.11 3.05 9.92
CA GLU A 196 -32.25 2.15 9.75
C GLU A 196 -33.29 2.60 8.72
N GLN A 197 -33.21 3.84 8.23
CA GLN A 197 -33.97 4.25 7.05
C GLN A 197 -33.15 3.80 5.83
N HIS A 198 -33.44 2.57 5.36
CA HIS A 198 -32.80 1.85 4.26
C HIS A 198 -32.96 2.57 2.89
N GLY A 199 -32.55 3.82 2.78
CA GLY A 199 -32.44 4.55 1.53
C GLY A 199 -31.15 4.16 0.81
N GLY A 200 -31.24 3.86 -0.49
CA GLY A 200 -30.10 3.53 -1.35
C GLY A 200 -30.36 2.33 -2.24
N ARG A 201 -29.88 2.40 -3.49
CA ARG A 201 -29.93 1.28 -4.44
C ARG A 201 -28.84 0.26 -4.11
N ASP A 202 -29.18 -1.03 -4.20
CA ASP A 202 -28.19 -2.10 -4.12
C ASP A 202 -27.28 -2.05 -5.34
N ARG A 203 -25.97 -2.03 -5.08
CA ARG A 203 -24.91 -2.02 -6.06
C ARG A 203 -24.09 -3.30 -5.95
N VAL A 204 -23.44 -3.68 -7.04
CA VAL A 204 -22.59 -4.86 -7.11
C VAL A 204 -21.26 -4.46 -7.75
N CYS A 205 -20.18 -4.85 -7.08
CA CYS A 205 -18.82 -4.77 -7.61
C CYS A 205 -18.20 -6.15 -7.55
N TYR A 206 -17.34 -6.43 -8.52
CA TYR A 206 -16.59 -7.67 -8.57
C TYR A 206 -15.09 -7.41 -8.45
N PHE A 207 -14.47 -8.06 -7.48
CA PHE A 207 -13.02 -8.06 -7.32
C PHE A 207 -12.44 -9.29 -8.00
N VAL A 208 -11.51 -9.09 -8.93
CA VAL A 208 -10.71 -10.14 -9.54
C VAL A 208 -9.39 -10.19 -8.79
N TRP A 209 -9.27 -11.09 -7.80
CA TRP A 209 -8.03 -11.25 -7.05
C TRP A 209 -7.11 -12.25 -7.73
N GLN A 210 -5.86 -11.85 -7.97
CA GLN A 210 -4.85 -12.65 -8.65
C GLN A 210 -3.72 -13.02 -7.70
N GLY A 211 -3.62 -14.31 -7.37
CA GLY A 211 -2.53 -14.83 -6.58
C GLY A 211 -1.18 -14.70 -7.30
N LYS A 212 -0.11 -14.43 -6.55
CA LYS A 212 1.24 -14.20 -7.13
C LYS A 212 1.74 -15.39 -7.96
N ASP A 213 1.42 -16.61 -7.53
CA ASP A 213 1.87 -17.88 -8.13
C ASP A 213 0.79 -18.50 -9.04
N ALA A 214 -0.30 -17.77 -9.31
CA ALA A 214 -1.39 -18.26 -10.14
C ALA A 214 -0.95 -18.40 -11.61
N ARG A 215 -1.37 -19.48 -12.25
CA ARG A 215 -1.06 -19.76 -13.66
C ARG A 215 -1.71 -18.72 -14.56
N ASN A 216 -1.01 -18.29 -15.62
CA ASN A 216 -1.55 -17.36 -16.62
C ASN A 216 -2.86 -17.85 -17.24
N THR A 217 -2.99 -19.16 -17.47
CA THR A 217 -4.24 -19.78 -17.96
C THR A 217 -5.40 -19.53 -16.99
N GLN A 218 -5.18 -19.75 -15.70
CA GLN A 218 -6.22 -19.55 -14.68
C GLN A 218 -6.58 -18.06 -14.55
N ARG A 219 -5.59 -17.16 -14.52
CA ARG A 219 -5.82 -15.71 -14.54
C ARG A 219 -6.66 -15.29 -15.75
N GLY A 220 -6.35 -15.84 -16.93
CA GLY A 220 -7.11 -15.60 -18.16
C GLY A 220 -8.55 -16.10 -18.10
N ILE A 221 -8.77 -17.32 -17.61
CA ILE A 221 -10.12 -17.88 -17.43
C ILE A 221 -10.92 -17.05 -16.42
N THR A 222 -10.33 -16.68 -15.27
CA THR A 222 -10.98 -15.85 -14.26
C THR A 222 -11.33 -14.47 -14.82
N ALA A 223 -10.43 -13.83 -15.57
CA ALA A 223 -10.67 -12.54 -16.20
C ALA A 223 -11.78 -12.60 -17.27
N LEU A 224 -11.82 -13.64 -18.10
CA LEU A 224 -12.88 -13.82 -19.10
C LEU A 224 -14.25 -14.04 -18.44
N ASN A 225 -14.31 -14.85 -17.39
CA ASN A 225 -15.55 -15.09 -16.66
C ASN A 225 -16.05 -13.84 -15.95
N ALA A 226 -15.11 -13.02 -15.42
CA ALA A 226 -15.42 -11.71 -14.91
C ALA A 226 -16.11 -10.87 -15.99
N ILE A 227 -15.50 -10.70 -17.16
CA ILE A 227 -16.07 -9.90 -18.26
C ILE A 227 -17.46 -10.38 -18.67
N GLU A 228 -17.71 -11.69 -18.72
CA GLU A 228 -19.04 -12.22 -19.02
C GLU A 228 -20.08 -11.80 -17.97
N LYS A 229 -19.70 -11.78 -16.68
CA LYS A 229 -20.57 -11.29 -15.60
C LYS A 229 -20.79 -9.80 -15.65
N LEU A 230 -19.78 -9.03 -16.05
CA LEU A 230 -19.93 -7.60 -16.35
C LEU A 230 -21.06 -7.38 -17.37
N ARG A 231 -21.06 -8.19 -18.44
CA ARG A 231 -22.01 -8.05 -19.55
C ARG A 231 -23.45 -8.40 -19.16
N VAL A 232 -23.61 -9.43 -18.33
CA VAL A 232 -24.95 -9.90 -17.91
C VAL A 232 -25.55 -9.05 -16.79
N GLU A 233 -24.74 -8.65 -15.79
CA GLU A 233 -25.23 -7.96 -14.61
C GLU A 233 -25.01 -6.43 -14.65
N GLY A 234 -24.17 -5.93 -15.57
CA GLY A 234 -23.83 -4.51 -15.65
C GLY A 234 -23.04 -3.99 -14.44
N ALA A 235 -22.46 -4.89 -13.63
CA ALA A 235 -21.75 -4.56 -12.40
C ALA A 235 -20.34 -3.99 -12.68
N SER A 236 -19.76 -3.24 -11.74
CA SER A 236 -18.38 -2.73 -11.87
C SER A 236 -17.34 -3.81 -11.54
N GLN A 237 -16.10 -3.63 -12.04
CA GLN A 237 -14.99 -4.56 -11.81
C GLN A 237 -13.69 -3.87 -11.41
N THR A 238 -12.95 -4.53 -10.52
CA THR A 238 -11.64 -4.07 -10.04
C THR A 238 -10.68 -5.25 -9.94
N TYR A 239 -9.45 -5.05 -10.40
CA TYR A 239 -8.39 -6.05 -10.31
C TYR A 239 -7.56 -5.80 -9.06
N VAL A 240 -7.29 -6.87 -8.31
CA VAL A 240 -6.49 -6.82 -7.09
C VAL A 240 -5.38 -7.86 -7.22
N GLU A 241 -4.14 -7.42 -7.16
CA GLU A 241 -2.99 -8.32 -7.19
C GLU A 241 -2.54 -8.65 -5.77
N HIS A 242 -2.03 -9.87 -5.59
CA HIS A 242 -1.44 -10.28 -4.31
C HIS A 242 -0.37 -9.29 -3.84
N GLY A 243 -0.51 -8.78 -2.63
CA GLY A 243 0.39 -7.79 -2.03
C GLY A 243 0.10 -6.34 -2.44
N GLN A 244 -0.95 -6.11 -3.24
CA GLN A 244 -1.50 -4.79 -3.59
C GLN A 244 -2.99 -4.73 -3.22
N GLU A 245 -3.37 -5.35 -2.10
CA GLU A 245 -4.74 -5.31 -1.60
C GLU A 245 -5.12 -3.93 -1.05
N ASP A 246 -6.11 -3.29 -1.69
CA ASP A 246 -6.64 -2.01 -1.23
C ASP A 246 -7.47 -2.14 0.06
N PRO A 247 -7.56 -1.07 0.90
CA PRO A 247 -8.37 -1.04 2.11
C PRO A 247 -9.81 -1.47 1.88
N ILE A 248 -10.42 -1.03 0.78
CA ILE A 248 -11.81 -1.39 0.43
C ILE A 248 -11.97 -2.90 0.27
N PHE A 249 -11.00 -3.54 -0.39
CA PHE A 249 -10.97 -4.99 -0.57
C PHE A 249 -10.78 -5.69 0.78
N LEU A 250 -9.85 -5.23 1.62
CA LEU A 250 -9.61 -5.83 2.93
C LEU A 250 -10.85 -5.73 3.85
N ARG A 251 -11.55 -4.59 3.83
CA ARG A 251 -12.73 -4.35 4.67
C ARG A 251 -13.94 -5.22 4.33
N ILE A 252 -14.05 -5.76 3.11
CA ILE A 252 -15.17 -6.67 2.80
C ILE A 252 -15.09 -7.97 3.62
N PHE A 253 -13.88 -8.34 4.06
CA PHE A 253 -13.62 -9.51 4.90
C PHE A 253 -13.66 -9.22 6.41
N GLN A 254 -13.92 -7.97 6.81
CA GLN A 254 -14.10 -7.58 8.22
C GLN A 254 -12.95 -8.06 9.13
N GLY A 255 -11.71 -7.91 8.69
CA GLY A 255 -10.54 -8.32 9.48
C GLY A 255 -10.24 -9.83 9.50
N SER A 256 -10.95 -10.64 8.72
CA SER A 256 -10.88 -12.12 8.76
C SER A 256 -10.14 -12.75 7.58
N LEU A 257 -9.57 -11.95 6.68
CA LEU A 257 -8.88 -12.43 5.48
C LEU A 257 -7.58 -13.17 5.84
N VAL A 258 -7.37 -14.33 5.21
CA VAL A 258 -6.14 -15.11 5.31
C VAL A 258 -5.65 -15.50 3.92
N ILE A 259 -4.45 -15.05 3.56
CA ILE A 259 -3.79 -15.40 2.30
C ILE A 259 -2.78 -16.51 2.58
N GLN A 260 -3.00 -17.68 1.97
CA GLN A 260 -2.18 -18.87 2.11
C GLN A 260 -1.30 -19.09 0.88
N ASN A 261 -0.14 -19.73 1.05
CA ASN A 261 0.71 -20.14 -0.05
C ASN A 261 0.24 -21.48 -0.64
N GLY A 262 0.39 -21.64 -1.95
CA GLY A 262 0.05 -22.88 -2.65
C GLY A 262 -1.38 -22.89 -3.20
N LYS A 263 -2.00 -24.08 -3.26
CA LYS A 263 -3.35 -24.29 -3.81
C LYS A 263 -4.32 -24.84 -2.77
N ARG A 264 -5.61 -24.53 -2.90
CA ARG A 264 -6.66 -24.96 -1.95
C ARG A 264 -6.81 -26.47 -1.84
N LYS A 265 -6.73 -27.18 -2.97
CA LYS A 265 -6.82 -28.67 -3.03
C LYS A 265 -5.50 -29.38 -2.73
N GLN A 266 -4.43 -28.66 -2.39
CA GLN A 266 -3.14 -29.29 -2.12
C GLN A 266 -3.16 -29.98 -0.75
N PRO A 267 -2.58 -31.19 -0.59
CA PRO A 267 -2.48 -31.82 0.71
C PRO A 267 -1.68 -30.92 1.66
N ASN A 268 -2.26 -30.65 2.84
CA ASN A 268 -1.56 -29.96 3.90
C ASN A 268 -0.30 -30.74 4.27
N ASN A 269 0.83 -30.04 4.36
CA ASN A 269 2.11 -30.63 4.73
C ASN A 269 2.12 -30.95 6.24
N CYS A 270 1.38 -32.00 6.62
CA CYS A 270 1.21 -32.46 8.00
C CYS A 270 2.57 -32.81 8.61
N GLY A 271 3.10 -31.91 9.41
CA GLY A 271 4.40 -32.08 10.08
C GLY A 271 5.23 -30.80 10.16
N LYS A 272 4.98 -29.81 9.30
CA LYS A 272 5.70 -28.53 9.32
C LYS A 272 4.84 -27.41 9.89
N TYR A 273 5.47 -26.52 10.64
CA TYR A 273 4.83 -25.26 11.05
C TYR A 273 4.67 -24.36 9.83
N ARG A 274 3.48 -23.78 9.70
CA ARG A 274 3.15 -22.69 8.78
C ARG A 274 3.24 -21.39 9.56
N MET A 275 3.86 -20.39 8.96
CA MET A 275 4.06 -19.08 9.59
C MET A 275 3.17 -18.05 8.89
N PHE A 276 2.33 -17.37 9.66
CA PHE A 276 1.45 -16.31 9.19
C PHE A 276 1.90 -14.99 9.80
N MET A 277 2.08 -13.98 8.97
CA MET A 277 2.33 -12.61 9.39
C MET A 277 0.99 -11.89 9.51
N LEU A 278 0.74 -11.26 10.65
CA LEU A 278 -0.39 -10.36 10.84
C LEU A 278 -0.02 -9.00 10.27
N GLN A 279 -0.83 -8.50 9.35
CA GLN A 279 -0.69 -7.16 8.79
C GLN A 279 -1.96 -6.37 9.13
N ASP A 280 -1.76 -5.20 9.72
CA ASP A 280 -2.85 -4.34 10.15
C ASP A 280 -2.54 -2.86 9.90
N THR A 281 -3.49 -2.18 9.28
CA THR A 281 -3.53 -0.71 9.26
C THR A 281 -4.63 -0.20 10.18
N LEU A 282 -5.80 -0.83 10.12
CA LEU A 282 -6.94 -0.63 11.01
C LEU A 282 -7.56 -1.98 11.40
N PRO A 283 -8.35 -2.05 12.50
CA PRO A 283 -9.01 -3.29 12.94
C PRO A 283 -9.86 -3.99 11.87
N GLU A 284 -10.50 -3.22 11.00
CA GLU A 284 -11.38 -3.73 9.93
C GLU A 284 -10.60 -4.22 8.70
N GLU A 285 -9.35 -3.79 8.56
CA GLU A 285 -8.44 -4.06 7.43
C GLU A 285 -7.39 -5.11 7.78
N ARG A 286 -7.52 -5.78 8.94
CA ARG A 286 -6.58 -6.80 9.37
C ARG A 286 -6.64 -8.01 8.45
N PHE A 287 -5.48 -8.55 8.13
CA PHE A 287 -5.40 -9.81 7.41
C PHE A 287 -4.12 -10.54 7.80
N MET A 288 -4.11 -11.84 7.52
CA MET A 288 -2.93 -12.68 7.70
C MET A 288 -2.40 -13.15 6.36
N ILE A 289 -1.08 -13.14 6.19
CA ILE A 289 -0.42 -13.67 5.00
C ILE A 289 0.59 -14.75 5.39
N GLU A 290 0.53 -15.89 4.70
CA GLU A 290 1.47 -16.97 4.91
C GLU A 290 2.83 -16.63 4.30
N LEU A 291 3.88 -16.86 5.08
CA LEU A 291 5.25 -16.69 4.67
C LEU A 291 6.01 -18.01 4.81
N GLU A 292 7.14 -18.11 4.13
CA GLU A 292 8.08 -19.21 4.36
C GLU A 292 8.53 -19.20 5.83
N CYS A 293 8.42 -20.34 6.52
CA CYS A 293 8.81 -20.49 7.92
C CYS A 293 10.34 -20.40 8.09
N SER A 294 10.85 -19.17 8.12
CA SER A 294 12.27 -18.85 8.20
C SER A 294 12.49 -17.64 9.11
N PHE A 295 13.55 -17.68 9.93
CA PHE A 295 13.92 -16.58 10.81
C PHE A 295 14.17 -15.26 10.04
N ARG A 296 14.51 -15.35 8.74
CA ARG A 296 14.74 -14.20 7.85
C ARG A 296 13.50 -13.32 7.67
N ASN A 297 12.31 -13.88 7.90
CA ASN A 297 11.04 -13.18 7.71
C ASN A 297 10.54 -12.50 8.98
N LEU A 298 11.14 -12.76 10.15
CA LEU A 298 10.76 -12.11 11.41
C LEU A 298 11.16 -10.64 11.39
N ARG A 299 10.25 -9.78 11.89
CA ARG A 299 10.45 -8.33 12.01
C ARG A 299 10.05 -7.89 13.39
N SER A 300 10.87 -7.05 14.02
CA SER A 300 10.65 -6.61 15.41
C SER A 300 9.37 -5.80 15.64
N ARG A 301 8.71 -5.30 14.59
CA ARG A 301 7.49 -4.48 14.68
C ARG A 301 6.22 -5.21 14.23
N LEU A 302 6.31 -6.51 13.95
CA LEU A 302 5.18 -7.31 13.44
C LEU A 302 4.90 -8.49 14.36
N SER A 303 3.69 -9.02 14.28
CA SER A 303 3.26 -10.21 15.01
C SER A 303 3.06 -11.37 14.05
N TYR A 304 3.39 -12.58 14.49
CA TYR A 304 3.36 -13.78 13.67
C TYR A 304 2.69 -14.93 14.40
N VAL A 305 1.91 -15.73 13.68
CA VAL A 305 1.22 -16.92 14.17
C VAL A 305 1.85 -18.14 13.53
N PHE A 306 2.20 -19.14 14.34
CA PHE A 306 2.71 -20.43 13.88
C PHE A 306 1.69 -21.52 14.16
N VAL A 307 1.27 -22.20 13.10
CA VAL A 307 0.27 -23.27 13.16
C VAL A 307 0.85 -24.53 12.53
N ASN A 308 0.71 -25.67 13.21
CA ASN A 308 1.05 -26.98 12.63
C ASN A 308 -0.24 -27.76 12.38
N PRO A 309 -0.64 -28.00 11.12
CA PRO A 309 -1.84 -28.76 10.79
C PRO A 309 -1.84 -30.18 11.35
N GLY A 310 -0.66 -30.80 11.50
CA GLY A 310 -0.51 -32.17 12.01
C GLY A 310 -0.43 -32.27 13.53
N HIS A 311 -0.27 -31.16 14.25
CA HIS A 311 -0.14 -31.13 15.71
C HIS A 311 -1.04 -30.03 16.28
N SER A 312 -2.36 -30.25 16.20
CA SER A 312 -3.40 -29.22 16.43
C SER A 312 -3.55 -28.72 17.87
N SER A 313 -2.72 -29.17 18.82
CA SER A 313 -2.88 -28.82 20.23
C SER A 313 -2.24 -27.49 20.64
N LYS A 314 -1.37 -26.89 19.81
CA LYS A 314 -0.66 -25.66 20.15
C LYS A 314 -0.55 -24.72 18.96
N ILE A 315 -0.91 -23.46 19.19
CA ILE A 315 -0.65 -22.33 18.30
C ILE A 315 0.38 -21.45 19.01
N TYR A 316 1.46 -21.08 18.32
CA TYR A 316 2.45 -20.15 18.88
C TYR A 316 2.24 -18.77 18.29
N LEU A 317 2.23 -17.77 19.16
CA LEU A 317 2.15 -16.36 18.78
C LEU A 317 3.49 -15.71 19.13
N TRP A 318 4.13 -15.10 18.13
CA TRP A 318 5.36 -14.34 18.32
C TRP A 318 5.04 -12.86 18.14
N HIS A 319 5.46 -12.06 19.11
CA HIS A 319 5.37 -10.61 19.05
C HIS A 319 6.77 -10.04 18.96
N GLY A 320 7.00 -9.19 17.96
CA GLY A 320 8.24 -8.45 17.87
C GLY A 320 8.38 -7.48 19.05
N CYS A 321 9.62 -7.21 19.49
CA CYS A 321 9.86 -6.36 20.66
C CYS A 321 9.42 -4.88 20.52
N LYS A 322 8.93 -4.48 19.35
CA LYS A 322 8.50 -3.12 19.00
C LYS A 322 7.10 -3.11 18.35
N THR A 323 6.32 -4.18 18.50
CA THR A 323 4.91 -4.23 18.10
C THR A 323 4.06 -3.37 19.02
#